data_AF-D4K8Y6-F1
#
_entry.id   AF-D4K8Y6-F1
#
_cell.length_a   1.000
_cell.length_b   1.000
_cell.length_c   1.000
_cell.angle_alpha   90.00
_cell.angle_beta   90.00
_cell.angle_gamma   90.00
#
_symmetry.space_group_name_H-M   'P 1'
#
loop_
_entity.id
_entity.type
_entity.pdbx_description
1 polymer ?
#
loop_
_entity_poly.entity_id
_entity_poly.type
_entity_poly.pdbx_seq_one_letter_code
_entity_poly.pdbx_strand_id
1 'polypeptide(L)'
;MSEIKTSAKGVDYADPCTLQIKKRVYSQALLMRIPHDHTDVQDISLKIGRYNIPYGLESKKPKSELTLNNEELDALIRYISENYKPLMLGQGEYINVSEESATLVENFKRLIEGQSDTARMLIENGILSDNVFLAASVIKKRDALIELREKLQEEQPERYWQEWFTRNKWVLGSDFAQIIDERVIDTENIADYIMKSYDGFVDLVEIKKPNGLPFWASTKDHGNYVPSADLTKAITQCLNYIYAIELEANSTKFTRRIGSRVIKPRCILIFGRSYDWNDEQREAYRILNAAYNQVSILTYDHISERAQNVLGAEAIESVGDDWMQE
;
A
#
# COMPACT_ATOMS: atom_id res chain seq x y z
N MET A 1 20.25 -15.83 -30.03
CA MET A 1 21.30 -15.60 -29.02
C MET A 1 22.33 -14.69 -29.64
N SER A 2 22.54 -13.51 -29.09
CA SER A 2 23.59 -12.57 -29.50
C SER A 2 24.89 -12.97 -28.79
N GLU A 3 25.95 -13.22 -29.55
CA GLU A 3 27.25 -13.62 -29.01
C GLU A 3 28.21 -12.43 -29.02
N ILE A 4 28.97 -12.24 -27.94
CA ILE A 4 30.06 -11.26 -27.92
C ILE A 4 31.31 -11.92 -28.49
N LYS A 5 31.89 -11.31 -29.52
CA LYS A 5 33.06 -11.81 -30.23
C LYS A 5 34.28 -10.96 -29.88
N THR A 6 35.44 -11.59 -29.77
CA THR A 6 36.71 -10.90 -29.56
C THR A 6 37.47 -10.80 -30.88
N SER A 7 37.92 -9.60 -31.24
CA SER A 7 38.75 -9.40 -32.41
C SER A 7 40.19 -9.89 -32.18
N ALA A 8 40.96 -10.07 -33.26
CA ALA A 8 42.38 -10.43 -33.16
C ALA A 8 43.23 -9.40 -32.38
N LYS A 9 42.70 -8.20 -32.12
CA LYS A 9 43.34 -7.14 -31.32
C LYS A 9 42.82 -7.07 -29.88
N GLY A 10 42.05 -8.05 -29.41
CA GLY A 10 41.52 -8.11 -28.05
C GLY A 10 40.32 -7.19 -27.78
N VAL A 11 39.73 -6.58 -28.82
CA VAL A 11 38.52 -5.74 -28.70
C VAL A 11 37.30 -6.64 -28.78
N ASP A 12 36.45 -6.62 -27.76
CA ASP A 12 35.17 -7.32 -27.74
C ASP A 12 34.08 -6.52 -28.44
N TYR A 13 33.22 -7.18 -29.20
CA TYR A 13 32.16 -6.54 -29.96
C TYR A 13 30.92 -7.43 -30.06
N ALA A 14 29.75 -6.80 -30.12
CA ALA A 14 28.50 -7.49 -30.41
C ALA A 14 28.37 -7.81 -31.90
N ASP A 15 27.54 -8.77 -32.27
CA ASP A 15 27.23 -9.01 -33.68
C ASP A 15 26.74 -7.72 -34.39
N PRO A 16 27.30 -7.37 -35.55
CA PRO A 16 26.89 -6.17 -36.27
C PRO A 16 25.40 -6.21 -36.64
N CYS A 17 24.67 -5.15 -36.32
CA CYS A 17 23.25 -5.01 -36.62
C CYS A 17 23.04 -4.23 -37.92
N THR A 18 22.51 -4.86 -38.95
CA THR A 18 22.13 -4.17 -40.20
C THR A 18 20.87 -3.35 -39.98
N LEU A 19 21.00 -2.03 -40.02
CA LEU A 19 19.90 -1.09 -39.80
C LEU A 19 19.00 -0.95 -41.03
N GLN A 20 19.59 -0.94 -42.23
CA GLN A 20 18.86 -0.80 -43.49
C GLN A 20 19.70 -1.26 -44.68
N ILE A 21 19.07 -1.93 -45.65
CA ILE A 21 19.68 -2.28 -46.94
C ILE A 21 18.99 -1.49 -48.06
N LYS A 22 19.78 -0.87 -48.95
CA LYS A 22 19.32 -0.20 -50.17
C LYS A 22 20.04 -0.79 -51.39
N LYS A 23 19.60 -0.44 -52.61
CA LYS A 23 20.10 -0.99 -53.89
C LYS A 23 21.63 -0.99 -54.06
N ARG A 24 22.34 0.01 -53.51
CA ARG A 24 23.80 0.18 -53.70
C ARG A 24 24.59 0.32 -52.40
N VAL A 25 23.90 0.39 -51.27
CA VAL A 25 24.52 0.63 -49.96
C VAL A 25 23.71 -0.04 -48.86
N TYR A 26 24.36 -0.43 -47.77
CA TYR A 26 23.70 -0.81 -46.52
C TYR A 26 24.24 0.01 -45.35
N SER A 27 23.44 0.16 -44.31
CA SER A 27 23.81 0.81 -43.05
C SER A 27 23.82 -0.20 -41.92
N GLN A 28 24.82 -0.11 -41.05
CA GLN A 28 25.08 -1.06 -39.98
C GLN A 28 25.55 -0.35 -38.71
N ALA A 29 25.18 -0.90 -37.56
CA ALA A 29 25.65 -0.50 -36.24
C ALA A 29 26.49 -1.63 -35.61
N LEU A 30 27.52 -1.27 -34.86
CA LEU A 30 28.41 -2.18 -34.17
C LEU A 30 28.81 -1.59 -32.81
N LEU A 31 28.46 -2.29 -31.73
CA LEU A 31 28.95 -1.97 -30.39
C LEU A 31 30.26 -2.70 -30.13
N MET A 32 31.22 -1.99 -29.53
CA MET A 32 32.53 -2.52 -29.18
C MET A 32 32.98 -1.98 -27.83
N ARG A 33 33.64 -2.84 -27.05
CA ARG A 33 34.28 -2.49 -25.79
C ARG A 33 35.72 -2.08 -26.07
N ILE A 34 36.09 -0.87 -25.67
CA ILE A 34 37.45 -0.34 -25.85
C ILE A 34 38.25 -0.60 -24.58
N PRO A 35 39.29 -1.44 -24.62
CA PRO A 35 40.18 -1.66 -23.48
C PRO A 35 41.12 -0.46 -23.31
N HIS A 36 41.34 -0.03 -22.08
CA HIS A 36 42.32 0.99 -21.73
C HIS A 36 43.47 0.35 -20.94
N ASP A 37 44.71 0.67 -21.32
CA ASP A 37 45.91 -0.02 -20.81
C ASP A 37 46.18 0.22 -19.31
N HIS A 38 45.44 1.12 -18.64
CA HIS A 38 45.75 1.57 -17.27
C HIS A 38 44.53 1.80 -16.34
N THR A 39 43.33 1.37 -16.71
CA THR A 39 42.12 1.53 -15.87
C THR A 39 41.21 0.32 -15.98
N ASP A 40 40.61 -0.11 -14.87
CA ASP A 40 39.52 -1.13 -14.84
C ASP A 40 38.21 -0.63 -15.50
N VAL A 41 38.26 0.58 -16.09
CA VAL A 41 37.15 1.21 -16.79
C VAL A 41 37.08 0.65 -18.21
N GLN A 42 35.99 -0.02 -18.52
CA GLN A 42 35.68 -0.54 -19.84
C GLN A 42 34.70 0.42 -20.53
N ASP A 43 35.19 1.14 -21.54
CA ASP A 43 34.35 2.06 -22.31
C ASP A 43 33.61 1.31 -23.41
N ILE A 44 32.34 1.66 -23.64
CA ILE A 44 31.56 1.15 -24.77
C ILE A 44 31.55 2.21 -25.87
N SER A 45 31.84 1.80 -27.09
CA SER A 45 31.76 2.66 -28.28
C SER A 45 30.77 2.09 -29.29
N LEU A 46 30.07 2.99 -29.98
CA LEU A 46 29.13 2.65 -31.05
C LEU A 46 29.69 3.13 -32.38
N LYS A 47 29.94 2.19 -33.29
CA LYS A 47 30.22 2.50 -34.69
C LYS A 47 28.96 2.38 -35.54
N ILE A 48 28.61 3.44 -36.26
CA ILE A 48 27.56 3.43 -37.28
C ILE A 48 28.21 3.71 -38.64
N GLY A 49 28.04 2.76 -39.57
CA GLY A 49 28.65 2.81 -40.90
C GLY A 49 27.63 2.72 -42.01
N ARG A 50 27.98 3.26 -43.18
CA ARG A 50 27.32 2.98 -44.45
C ARG A 50 28.35 2.42 -45.42
N TYR A 51 28.03 1.28 -46.02
CA TYR A 51 28.93 0.47 -46.82
C TYR A 51 28.38 0.30 -48.23
N ASN A 52 29.25 0.17 -49.23
CA ASN A 52 28.83 -0.04 -50.61
C ASN A 52 28.51 -1.52 -50.88
N ILE A 53 27.62 -1.75 -51.83
CA ILE A 53 27.34 -3.07 -52.39
C ILE A 53 27.74 -3.07 -53.88
N PRO A 54 29.05 -3.16 -54.22
CA PRO A 54 29.46 -3.30 -55.61
C PRO A 54 28.96 -4.63 -56.17
N TYR A 55 28.17 -4.58 -57.24
CA TYR A 55 27.77 -5.77 -58.01
C TYR A 55 27.07 -6.88 -57.20
N GLY A 56 26.33 -6.50 -56.16
CA GLY A 56 25.61 -7.46 -55.30
C GLY A 56 26.48 -8.14 -54.23
N LEU A 57 27.78 -7.81 -54.15
CA LEU A 57 28.67 -8.28 -53.09
C LEU A 57 28.86 -7.18 -52.05
N GLU A 58 28.79 -7.52 -50.78
CA GLU A 58 29.05 -6.57 -49.69
C GLU A 58 30.52 -6.16 -49.68
N SER A 59 30.79 -4.86 -49.79
CA SER A 59 32.14 -4.33 -49.63
C SER A 59 32.34 -3.86 -48.18
N LYS A 60 33.38 -4.38 -47.53
CA LYS A 60 33.82 -3.92 -46.21
C LYS A 60 34.42 -2.50 -46.22
N LYS A 61 34.59 -1.88 -47.40
CA LYS A 61 35.10 -0.51 -47.51
C LYS A 61 33.95 0.48 -47.26
N PRO A 62 33.99 1.26 -46.16
CA PRO A 62 32.90 2.17 -45.85
C PRO A 62 32.81 3.30 -46.87
N LYS A 63 31.58 3.69 -47.19
CA LYS A 63 31.27 4.96 -47.83
C LYS A 63 31.36 6.12 -46.81
N SER A 64 30.94 5.86 -45.58
CA SER A 64 31.04 6.78 -44.44
C SER A 64 30.93 5.99 -43.13
N GLU A 65 31.73 6.33 -42.13
CA GLU A 65 31.66 5.76 -40.77
C GLU A 65 31.71 6.89 -39.75
N LEU A 66 30.96 6.74 -38.66
CA LEU A 66 31.03 7.54 -37.45
C LEU A 66 31.21 6.57 -36.28
N THR A 67 32.16 6.85 -35.40
CA THR A 67 32.33 6.11 -34.15
C THR A 67 32.10 7.08 -33.01
N LEU A 68 31.12 6.78 -32.17
CA LEU A 68 30.82 7.49 -30.94
C LEU A 68 31.64 6.84 -29.83
N ASN A 69 32.40 7.66 -29.11
CA ASN A 69 33.04 7.22 -27.87
C ASN A 69 31.98 7.04 -26.76
N ASN A 70 32.40 6.65 -25.55
CA ASN A 70 31.48 6.37 -24.45
C ASN A 70 30.61 7.58 -24.07
N GLU A 71 31.22 8.77 -23.91
CA GLU A 71 30.50 9.99 -23.55
C GLU A 71 29.50 10.42 -24.64
N GLU A 72 29.90 10.33 -25.92
CA GLU A 72 29.04 10.65 -27.06
C GLU A 72 27.89 9.66 -27.20
N LEU A 73 28.16 8.36 -26.95
CA LEU A 73 27.15 7.32 -26.97
C LEU A 73 26.14 7.51 -25.84
N ASP A 74 26.59 7.78 -24.62
CA ASP A 74 25.72 8.04 -23.48
C ASP A 74 24.86 9.29 -23.70
N ALA A 75 25.45 10.36 -24.25
CA ALA A 75 24.72 11.56 -24.63
C ALA A 75 23.66 11.29 -25.70
N LEU A 76 23.98 10.44 -26.69
CA LEU A 76 23.02 10.03 -27.72
C LEU A 76 21.90 9.16 -27.17
N ILE A 77 22.21 8.18 -26.31
CA ILE A 77 21.22 7.32 -25.67
C ILE A 77 20.26 8.17 -24.85
N ARG A 78 20.78 9.11 -24.06
CA ARG A 78 19.97 10.06 -23.30
C ARG A 78 19.06 10.87 -24.22
N TYR A 79 19.61 11.50 -25.25
CA TYR A 79 18.83 12.30 -26.21
C TYR A 79 17.72 11.48 -26.88
N ILE A 80 18.00 10.26 -27.35
CA ILE A 80 17.00 9.40 -27.99
C ILE A 80 15.93 8.99 -26.98
N SER A 81 16.33 8.56 -25.79
CA SER A 81 15.41 8.09 -24.74
C SER A 81 14.48 9.20 -24.29
N GLU A 82 15.02 10.42 -24.15
CA GLU A 82 14.25 11.61 -23.85
C GLU A 82 13.30 11.93 -25.00
N ASN A 83 13.74 11.98 -26.27
CA ASN A 83 12.99 12.66 -27.32
C ASN A 83 12.22 11.75 -28.30
N TYR A 84 12.54 10.46 -28.42
CA TYR A 84 11.99 9.59 -29.48
C TYR A 84 10.49 9.32 -29.37
N LYS A 85 10.02 8.77 -28.25
CA LYS A 85 8.58 8.54 -27.98
C LYS A 85 7.73 9.83 -28.08
N PRO A 86 8.16 10.95 -27.50
CA PRO A 86 7.46 12.24 -27.61
C PRO A 86 7.26 12.70 -29.05
N LEU A 87 8.32 12.62 -29.86
CA LEU A 87 8.26 12.97 -31.28
C LEU A 87 7.28 12.08 -32.05
N MET A 88 7.18 10.80 -31.70
CA MET A 88 6.22 9.87 -32.30
C MET A 88 4.75 10.20 -31.97
N LEU A 89 4.49 10.79 -30.80
CA LEU A 89 3.13 11.03 -30.29
C LEU A 89 2.56 12.40 -30.67
N GLY A 90 3.40 13.33 -31.13
CA GLY A 90 2.95 14.56 -31.82
C GLY A 90 2.29 15.65 -30.96
N GLN A 91 2.30 15.55 -29.63
CA GLN A 91 1.87 16.61 -28.70
C GLN A 91 2.78 16.67 -27.44
N GLY A 92 2.84 17.87 -26.83
CA GLY A 92 3.83 18.34 -25.86
C GLY A 92 3.91 17.62 -24.50
N GLU A 93 4.92 18.04 -23.72
CA GLU A 93 5.34 17.63 -22.36
C GLU A 93 4.93 16.22 -21.88
N TYR A 94 5.93 15.36 -21.69
CA TYR A 94 5.78 13.94 -21.34
C TYR A 94 6.66 13.59 -20.15
N ILE A 95 6.24 12.59 -19.38
CA ILE A 95 7.03 11.99 -18.30
C ILE A 95 7.58 10.66 -18.82
N ASN A 96 8.91 10.55 -18.89
CA ASN A 96 9.58 9.29 -19.23
C ASN A 96 9.64 8.41 -17.98
N VAL A 97 8.91 7.29 -17.98
CA VAL A 97 8.95 6.30 -16.90
C VAL A 97 9.83 5.14 -17.37
N SER A 98 11.11 5.18 -17.02
CA SER A 98 12.01 4.03 -17.10
C SER A 98 11.97 3.23 -15.79
N GLU A 99 12.33 1.95 -15.83
CA GLU A 99 12.23 0.95 -14.74
C GLU A 99 13.07 1.21 -13.46
N GLU A 100 13.48 2.45 -13.18
CA GLU A 100 14.02 2.85 -11.87
C GLU A 100 12.92 3.44 -10.98
N SER A 101 11.86 2.66 -10.80
CA SER A 101 10.63 3.08 -10.12
C SER A 101 10.85 3.53 -8.66
N ALA A 102 11.91 3.07 -7.99
CA ALA A 102 12.17 3.38 -6.58
C ALA A 102 12.67 4.82 -6.37
N THR A 103 13.62 5.29 -7.18
CA THR A 103 14.16 6.65 -7.12
C THR A 103 13.14 7.68 -7.57
N LEU A 104 12.33 7.36 -8.58
CA LEU A 104 11.25 8.23 -9.02
C LEU A 104 10.15 8.37 -7.95
N VAL A 105 9.72 7.25 -7.34
CA VAL A 105 8.74 7.24 -6.24
C VAL A 105 9.29 8.00 -5.03
N GLU A 106 10.56 7.84 -4.69
CA GLU A 106 11.19 8.54 -3.56
C GLU A 106 11.31 10.05 -3.81
N ASN A 107 11.68 10.44 -5.04
CA ASN A 107 11.71 11.84 -5.44
C ASN A 107 10.30 12.46 -5.44
N PHE A 108 9.29 11.72 -5.91
CA PHE A 108 7.90 12.15 -5.89
C PHE A 108 7.36 12.28 -4.45
N LYS A 109 7.67 11.33 -3.56
CA LYS A 109 7.38 11.42 -2.13
C LYS A 109 7.99 12.67 -1.51
N ARG A 110 9.29 12.91 -1.73
CA ARG A 110 9.99 14.11 -1.22
C ARG A 110 9.37 15.41 -1.71
N LEU A 111 8.91 15.45 -2.96
CA LEU A 111 8.25 16.60 -3.56
C LEU A 111 6.91 16.91 -2.89
N ILE A 112 6.14 15.88 -2.52
CA ILE A 112 4.80 16.04 -1.91
C ILE A 112 4.88 16.26 -0.40
N GLU A 113 5.77 15.55 0.31
CA GLU A 113 5.86 15.59 1.77
C GLU A 113 6.38 16.93 2.32
N GLY A 114 7.06 17.74 1.50
CA GLY A 114 7.66 19.02 1.90
C GLY A 114 6.98 20.29 1.37
N GLN A 115 6.05 20.20 0.40
CA GLN A 115 5.54 21.36 -0.32
C GLN A 115 4.03 21.27 -0.57
N SER A 116 3.24 21.87 0.34
CA SER A 116 1.78 21.96 0.22
C SER A 116 1.32 22.57 -1.12
N ASP A 117 2.08 23.52 -1.65
CA ASP A 117 1.77 24.20 -2.91
C ASP A 117 1.95 23.28 -4.13
N THR A 118 2.95 22.40 -4.11
CA THR A 118 3.16 21.40 -5.17
C THR A 118 2.04 20.37 -5.18
N ALA A 119 1.63 19.88 -4.01
CA ALA A 119 0.46 19.00 -3.90
C ALA A 119 -0.81 19.68 -4.43
N ARG A 120 -1.00 20.97 -4.14
CA ARG A 120 -2.12 21.76 -4.67
C ARG A 120 -2.07 21.88 -6.20
N MET A 121 -0.92 22.22 -6.77
CA MET A 121 -0.75 22.30 -8.22
C MET A 121 -1.04 20.95 -8.91
N LEU A 122 -0.61 19.83 -8.32
CA LEU A 122 -0.88 18.50 -8.86
C LEU A 122 -2.39 18.16 -8.88
N ILE A 123 -3.14 18.63 -7.89
CA ILE A 123 -4.61 18.48 -7.83
C ILE A 123 -5.29 19.42 -8.85
N GLU A 124 -4.92 20.70 -8.86
CA GLU A 124 -5.53 21.71 -9.74
C GLU A 124 -5.33 21.39 -11.23
N ASN A 125 -4.20 20.77 -11.57
CA ASN A 125 -3.90 20.35 -12.95
C ASN A 125 -4.39 18.92 -13.25
N GLY A 126 -5.12 18.27 -12.34
CA GLY A 126 -5.75 16.96 -12.56
C GLY A 126 -4.79 15.77 -12.59
N ILE A 127 -3.51 15.96 -12.22
CA ILE A 127 -2.51 14.89 -12.14
C ILE A 127 -2.81 13.97 -10.96
N LEU A 128 -3.07 14.55 -9.79
CA LEU A 128 -3.68 13.88 -8.64
C LEU A 128 -5.19 14.12 -8.71
N SER A 129 -5.85 13.44 -9.64
CA SER A 129 -7.31 13.47 -9.73
C SER A 129 -7.95 12.72 -8.55
N ASP A 130 -9.21 13.03 -8.28
CA ASP A 130 -10.02 12.31 -7.29
C ASP A 130 -10.00 10.79 -7.54
N ASN A 131 -9.90 10.37 -8.79
CA ASN A 131 -9.80 8.96 -9.19
C ASN A 131 -8.49 8.31 -8.71
N VAL A 132 -7.36 9.02 -8.74
CA VAL A 132 -6.07 8.51 -8.24
C VAL A 132 -6.10 8.40 -6.71
N PHE A 133 -6.65 9.40 -6.03
CA PHE A 133 -6.82 9.35 -4.57
C PHE A 133 -7.75 8.21 -4.16
N LEU A 134 -8.88 8.05 -4.85
CA LEU A 134 -9.82 6.96 -4.63
C LEU A 134 -9.14 5.60 -4.86
N ALA A 135 -8.46 5.42 -6.00
CA ALA A 135 -7.75 4.18 -6.30
C ALA A 135 -6.68 3.85 -5.24
N ALA A 136 -5.86 4.83 -4.85
CA ALA A 136 -4.86 4.65 -3.80
C ALA A 136 -5.49 4.31 -2.43
N SER A 137 -6.61 4.93 -2.09
CA SER A 137 -7.37 4.62 -0.87
C SER A 137 -7.93 3.20 -0.90
N VAL A 138 -8.50 2.78 -2.03
CA VAL A 138 -9.05 1.42 -2.22
C VAL A 138 -7.94 0.37 -2.10
N ILE A 139 -6.78 0.59 -2.74
CA ILE A 139 -5.63 -0.32 -2.66
C ILE A 139 -5.18 -0.47 -1.20
N LYS A 140 -4.94 0.64 -0.49
CA LYS A 140 -4.53 0.59 0.93
C LYS A 140 -5.53 -0.14 1.83
N LYS A 141 -6.83 0.11 1.63
CA LYS A 141 -7.89 -0.57 2.40
C LYS A 141 -7.94 -2.07 2.08
N ARG A 142 -7.70 -2.46 0.83
CA ARG A 142 -7.62 -3.85 0.41
C ARG A 142 -6.41 -4.56 1.03
N ASP A 143 -5.23 -3.94 0.96
CA ASP A 143 -4.00 -4.48 1.57
C ASP A 143 -4.18 -4.69 3.08
N ALA A 144 -4.83 -3.74 3.75
CA ALA A 144 -5.17 -3.88 5.17
C ALA A 144 -6.11 -5.07 5.44
N LEU A 145 -7.11 -5.31 4.59
CA LEU A 145 -8.01 -6.46 4.73
C LEU A 145 -7.28 -7.79 4.51
N ILE A 146 -6.33 -7.83 3.57
CA ILE A 146 -5.46 -8.99 3.35
C ILE A 146 -4.60 -9.24 4.59
N GLU A 147 -3.89 -8.21 5.08
CA GLU A 147 -3.07 -8.28 6.30
C GLU A 147 -3.89 -8.79 7.49
N LEU A 148 -5.11 -8.26 7.68
CA LEU A 148 -6.02 -8.70 8.74
C LEU A 148 -6.28 -10.20 8.64
N ARG A 149 -6.68 -10.70 7.46
CA ARG A 149 -7.05 -12.11 7.26
C ARG A 149 -5.88 -13.06 7.44
N GLU A 150 -4.71 -12.68 6.94
CA GLU A 150 -3.47 -13.45 7.11
C GLU A 150 -3.08 -13.53 8.60
N LYS A 151 -3.02 -12.38 9.26
CA LYS A 151 -2.55 -12.29 10.65
C LYS A 151 -3.52 -12.91 11.65
N LEU A 152 -4.77 -13.03 11.26
CA LEU A 152 -5.80 -13.77 11.99
C LEU A 152 -5.54 -15.29 12.05
N GLN A 153 -4.69 -15.83 11.17
CA GLN A 153 -4.22 -17.23 11.20
C GLN A 153 -2.97 -17.43 12.07
N GLU A 154 -2.35 -16.36 12.52
CA GLU A 154 -1.14 -16.39 13.34
C GLU A 154 -1.44 -16.02 14.80
N GLU A 155 -0.53 -16.40 15.70
CA GLU A 155 -0.57 -15.87 17.07
C GLU A 155 0.12 -14.50 17.11
N GLN A 156 -0.69 -13.46 17.28
CA GLN A 156 -0.21 -12.08 17.42
C GLN A 156 -0.54 -11.53 18.82
N PRO A 157 0.40 -10.77 19.45
CA PRO A 157 0.14 -10.13 20.74
C PRO A 157 -0.94 -9.04 20.62
N GLU A 158 -1.56 -8.65 21.74
CA GLU A 158 -2.62 -7.63 21.77
C GLU A 158 -2.12 -6.29 21.21
N ARG A 159 -0.87 -5.96 21.52
CA ARG A 159 -0.16 -4.78 21.00
C ARG A 159 -0.13 -4.73 19.47
N TYR A 160 0.04 -5.87 18.80
CA TYR A 160 0.02 -5.89 17.33
C TYR A 160 -1.35 -5.42 16.81
N TRP A 161 -2.44 -5.90 17.41
CA TRP A 161 -3.79 -5.52 17.04
C TRP A 161 -4.07 -4.06 17.35
N GLN A 162 -3.65 -3.55 18.51
CA GLN A 162 -3.70 -2.12 18.83
C GLN A 162 -2.93 -1.28 17.78
N GLU A 163 -1.75 -1.71 17.35
CA GLU A 163 -1.01 -0.99 16.30
C GLU A 163 -1.70 -1.08 14.93
N TRP A 164 -2.27 -2.24 14.59
CA TRP A 164 -3.01 -2.45 13.35
C TRP A 164 -4.28 -1.59 13.27
N PHE A 165 -5.12 -1.58 14.31
CA PHE A 165 -6.31 -0.73 14.37
C PHE A 165 -5.96 0.76 14.36
N THR A 166 -4.79 1.14 14.91
CA THR A 166 -4.30 2.52 14.83
C THR A 166 -4.02 2.93 13.38
N ARG A 167 -3.50 2.03 12.54
CA ARG A 167 -3.26 2.32 11.11
C ARG A 167 -4.54 2.23 10.27
N ASN A 168 -5.46 1.34 10.66
CA ASN A 168 -6.61 0.92 9.86
C ASN A 168 -7.96 1.33 10.46
N LYS A 169 -8.04 2.49 11.11
CA LYS A 169 -9.22 2.99 11.86
C LYS A 169 -10.54 2.96 11.06
N TRP A 170 -10.45 3.09 9.74
CA TRP A 170 -11.59 3.09 8.83
C TRP A 170 -12.46 1.82 8.93
N VAL A 171 -11.91 0.69 9.40
CA VAL A 171 -12.64 -0.58 9.53
C VAL A 171 -13.71 -0.56 10.62
N LEU A 172 -13.60 0.38 11.56
CA LEU A 172 -14.53 0.47 12.67
C LEU A 172 -15.84 1.19 12.28
N GLY A 173 -15.87 1.84 11.10
CA GLY A 173 -17.07 2.40 10.47
C GLY A 173 -17.04 3.92 10.28
N SER A 174 -18.14 4.46 9.72
CA SER A 174 -18.34 5.91 9.52
C SER A 174 -18.57 6.70 10.81
N ASP A 175 -18.84 6.01 11.91
CA ASP A 175 -19.06 6.63 13.22
C ASP A 175 -17.79 7.33 13.75
N PHE A 176 -16.63 7.10 13.12
CA PHE A 176 -15.33 7.61 13.52
C PHE A 176 -15.05 8.96 12.86
N ALA A 177 -15.17 10.07 13.61
CA ALA A 177 -14.73 11.38 13.12
C ALA A 177 -13.25 11.63 13.39
N GLN A 178 -12.77 11.33 14.60
CA GLN A 178 -11.40 11.64 14.98
C GLN A 178 -10.95 10.77 16.17
N ILE A 179 -9.71 10.26 16.15
CA ILE A 179 -9.09 9.72 17.37
C ILE A 179 -8.43 10.85 18.14
N ILE A 180 -8.69 10.87 19.43
CA ILE A 180 -8.06 11.80 20.37
C ILE A 180 -6.75 11.12 20.80
N ASP A 181 -5.63 11.86 20.79
CA ASP A 181 -4.32 11.34 21.25
C ASP A 181 -4.26 11.14 22.78
N GLU A 182 -5.43 11.13 23.42
CA GLU A 182 -5.64 10.93 24.83
C GLU A 182 -6.19 9.52 25.05
N ARG A 183 -5.59 8.80 25.99
CA ARG A 183 -6.00 7.44 26.37
C ARG A 183 -6.33 7.34 27.85
N VAL A 184 -5.82 8.28 28.64
CA VAL A 184 -5.93 8.28 30.09
C VAL A 184 -7.23 8.97 30.46
N ILE A 185 -8.20 8.18 30.91
CA ILE A 185 -9.46 8.73 31.43
C ILE A 185 -9.18 9.32 32.80
N ASP A 186 -8.63 8.50 33.70
CA ASP A 186 -8.18 8.86 35.04
C ASP A 186 -6.88 8.12 35.40
N THR A 187 -6.48 8.13 36.67
CA THR A 187 -5.23 7.50 37.14
C THR A 187 -5.20 5.97 37.00
N GLU A 188 -6.35 5.31 36.91
CA GLU A 188 -6.49 3.85 36.94
C GLU A 188 -7.06 3.29 35.62
N ASN A 189 -7.74 4.12 34.83
CA ASN A 189 -8.46 3.73 33.62
C ASN A 189 -7.80 4.31 32.36
N ILE A 190 -7.17 3.41 31.58
CA ILE A 190 -6.51 3.74 30.32
C ILE A 190 -7.16 2.90 29.21
N ALA A 191 -7.94 3.54 28.35
CA ALA A 191 -8.55 2.88 27.19
C ALA A 191 -7.52 2.71 26.06
N ASP A 192 -7.75 1.76 25.15
CA ASP A 192 -6.92 1.66 23.95
C ASP A 192 -7.07 2.89 23.07
N TYR A 193 -8.31 3.39 22.94
CA TYR A 193 -8.59 4.68 22.31
C TYR A 193 -9.72 5.42 23.03
N ILE A 194 -9.57 6.74 23.06
CA ILE A 194 -10.68 7.67 23.18
C ILE A 194 -10.87 8.31 21.80
N MET A 195 -12.10 8.31 21.31
CA MET A 195 -12.42 8.87 20.01
C MET A 195 -13.55 9.88 20.10
N LYS A 196 -13.62 10.73 19.08
CA LYS A 196 -14.76 11.56 18.79
C LYS A 196 -15.59 10.90 17.70
N SER A 197 -16.84 10.62 18.00
CA SER A 197 -17.82 10.13 17.03
C SER A 197 -18.25 11.24 16.07
N TYR A 198 -18.89 10.88 14.94
CA TYR A 198 -19.35 11.85 13.93
C TYR A 198 -20.32 12.91 14.46
N ASP A 199 -21.19 12.55 15.39
CA ASP A 199 -22.09 13.47 16.10
C ASP A 199 -21.38 14.35 17.16
N GLY A 200 -20.06 14.18 17.29
CA GLY A 200 -19.22 14.98 18.17
C GLY A 200 -19.17 14.51 19.62
N PHE A 201 -19.76 13.36 19.94
CA PHE A 201 -19.63 12.74 21.26
C PHE A 201 -18.31 11.97 21.40
N VAL A 202 -18.04 11.48 22.61
CA VAL A 202 -16.83 10.74 22.92
C VAL A 202 -17.17 9.27 23.08
N ASP A 203 -16.54 8.44 22.27
CA ASP A 203 -16.64 6.99 22.36
C ASP A 203 -15.28 6.40 22.75
N LEU A 204 -15.31 5.17 23.24
CA LEU A 204 -14.17 4.40 23.71
C LEU A 204 -14.01 3.16 22.85
N VAL A 205 -12.78 2.67 22.70
CA VAL A 205 -12.52 1.34 22.15
C VAL A 205 -11.63 0.58 23.09
N GLU A 206 -11.96 -0.69 23.26
CA GLU A 206 -11.15 -1.69 23.95
C GLU A 206 -10.90 -2.86 23.01
N ILE A 207 -9.64 -3.25 22.85
CA ILE A 207 -9.20 -4.34 21.97
C ILE A 207 -8.64 -5.46 22.82
N LYS A 208 -9.21 -6.65 22.66
CA LYS A 208 -8.62 -7.90 23.11
C LYS A 208 -8.13 -8.71 21.92
N LYS A 209 -7.28 -9.70 22.19
CA LYS A 209 -6.76 -10.61 21.16
C LYS A 209 -7.90 -11.39 20.47
N PRO A 210 -7.73 -11.75 19.18
CA PRO A 210 -8.69 -12.58 18.46
C PRO A 210 -8.68 -14.03 18.96
N ASN A 211 -7.50 -14.56 19.27
CA ASN A 211 -7.28 -15.97 19.58
C ASN A 211 -6.84 -16.13 21.05
N GLY A 212 -7.06 -17.31 21.62
CA GLY A 212 -6.67 -17.63 23.00
C GLY A 212 -7.62 -17.10 24.08
N LEU A 213 -8.71 -16.43 23.71
CA LEU A 213 -9.78 -15.99 24.60
C LEU A 213 -11.13 -16.54 24.10
N PRO A 214 -11.79 -17.45 24.82
CA PRO A 214 -13.08 -17.98 24.38
C PRO A 214 -14.15 -16.90 24.44
N PHE A 215 -15.03 -16.83 23.45
CA PHE A 215 -16.17 -15.91 23.47
C PHE A 215 -17.30 -16.44 24.36
N TRP A 216 -17.65 -17.71 24.18
CA TRP A 216 -18.66 -18.42 24.94
C TRP A 216 -18.02 -19.29 26.03
N ALA A 217 -18.74 -19.52 27.13
CA ALA A 217 -18.34 -20.52 28.10
C ALA A 217 -18.32 -21.93 27.47
N SER A 218 -17.49 -22.82 28.04
CA SER A 218 -17.33 -24.20 27.54
C SER A 218 -18.61 -25.04 27.68
N THR A 219 -19.50 -24.67 28.59
CA THR A 219 -20.79 -25.33 28.81
C THR A 219 -21.93 -24.33 28.71
N LYS A 220 -23.03 -24.77 28.10
CA LYS A 220 -24.31 -24.04 28.13
C LYS A 220 -24.90 -24.04 29.53
N ASP A 221 -25.67 -23.01 29.85
CA ASP A 221 -26.49 -22.94 31.06
C ASP A 221 -27.98 -23.01 30.69
N HIS A 222 -28.68 -24.02 31.19
CA HIS A 222 -30.08 -24.29 30.85
C HIS A 222 -30.36 -24.28 29.33
N GLY A 223 -29.41 -24.79 28.53
CA GLY A 223 -29.51 -24.84 27.06
C GLY A 223 -29.06 -23.56 26.33
N ASN A 224 -28.69 -22.51 27.07
CA ASN A 224 -28.29 -21.21 26.51
C ASN A 224 -26.77 -21.05 26.42
N TYR A 225 -26.30 -20.40 25.37
CA TYR A 225 -24.92 -19.92 25.31
C TYR A 225 -24.76 -18.74 26.26
N VAL A 226 -23.75 -18.83 27.14
CA VAL A 226 -23.42 -17.77 28.10
C VAL A 226 -22.03 -17.21 27.82
N PRO A 227 -21.81 -15.89 28.01
CA PRO A 227 -20.50 -15.29 27.85
C PRO A 227 -19.44 -16.02 28.66
N SER A 228 -18.23 -16.14 28.12
CA SER A 228 -17.11 -16.67 28.88
C SER A 228 -16.72 -15.72 30.04
N ALA A 229 -15.90 -16.23 30.96
CA ALA A 229 -15.32 -15.39 32.01
C ALA A 229 -14.45 -14.26 31.42
N ASP A 230 -13.73 -14.53 30.33
CA ASP A 230 -12.86 -13.54 29.69
C ASP A 230 -13.65 -12.46 28.97
N LEU A 231 -14.72 -12.82 28.27
CA LEU A 231 -15.64 -11.86 27.67
C LEU A 231 -16.32 -11.02 28.75
N THR A 232 -16.76 -11.64 29.85
CA THR A 232 -17.38 -10.94 30.98
C THR A 232 -16.41 -9.91 31.60
N LYS A 233 -15.13 -10.27 31.79
CA LYS A 233 -14.09 -9.34 32.28
C LYS A 233 -13.88 -8.17 31.32
N ALA A 234 -13.81 -8.43 30.01
CA ALA A 234 -13.64 -7.39 29.00
C ALA A 234 -14.84 -6.44 28.92
N ILE A 235 -16.07 -6.95 29.00
CA ILE A 235 -17.29 -6.13 29.11
C ILE A 235 -17.24 -5.29 30.39
N THR A 236 -16.88 -5.88 31.52
CA THR A 236 -16.75 -5.17 32.80
C THR A 236 -15.74 -4.03 32.71
N GLN A 237 -14.60 -4.26 32.05
CA GLN A 237 -13.60 -3.21 31.81
C GLN A 237 -14.18 -2.05 30.98
N CYS A 238 -14.94 -2.35 29.92
CA CYS A 238 -15.62 -1.34 29.11
C CYS A 238 -16.62 -0.50 29.93
N LEU A 239 -17.41 -1.15 30.79
CA LEU A 239 -18.37 -0.47 31.68
C LEU A 239 -17.66 0.44 32.69
N ASN A 240 -16.52 0.01 33.23
CA ASN A 240 -15.72 0.84 34.13
C ASN A 240 -15.17 2.08 33.41
N TYR A 241 -14.72 1.94 32.17
CA TYR A 241 -14.24 3.09 31.38
C TYR A 241 -15.36 4.09 31.06
N ILE A 242 -16.54 3.59 30.71
CA ILE A 242 -17.74 4.42 30.52
C ILE A 242 -18.05 5.20 31.81
N TYR A 243 -18.07 4.51 32.95
CA TYR A 243 -18.33 5.17 34.23
C TYR A 243 -17.26 6.22 34.57
N ALA A 244 -15.98 5.90 34.40
CA ALA A 244 -14.88 6.81 34.67
C ALA A 244 -14.95 8.08 33.80
N ILE A 245 -15.22 7.93 32.50
CA ILE A 245 -15.29 9.09 31.60
C ILE A 245 -16.54 9.93 31.84
N GLU A 246 -17.65 9.32 32.29
CA GLU A 246 -18.85 10.03 32.71
C GLU A 246 -18.61 10.87 33.98
N LEU A 247 -17.81 10.39 34.94
CA LEU A 247 -17.40 11.18 36.10
C LEU A 247 -16.57 12.41 35.71
N GLU A 248 -15.70 12.25 34.70
CA GLU A 248 -14.87 13.34 34.16
C GLU A 248 -15.64 14.28 33.21
N ALA A 249 -16.90 14.00 32.87
CA ALA A 249 -17.68 14.79 31.91
C ALA A 249 -17.84 16.27 32.32
N ASN A 250 -17.88 16.56 33.62
CA ASN A 250 -17.99 17.92 34.16
C ASN A 250 -16.63 18.59 34.43
N SER A 251 -15.53 17.87 34.22
CA SER A 251 -14.17 18.39 34.42
C SER A 251 -13.79 19.28 33.24
N THR A 252 -13.62 20.59 33.52
CA THR A 252 -13.18 21.56 32.50
C THR A 252 -11.78 21.26 31.99
N LYS A 253 -10.92 20.69 32.85
CA LYS A 253 -9.58 20.23 32.49
C LYS A 253 -9.63 19.03 31.55
N PHE A 254 -10.47 18.03 31.86
CA PHE A 254 -10.66 16.86 31.00
C PHE A 254 -11.25 17.29 29.66
N THR A 255 -12.37 18.02 29.66
CA THR A 255 -13.03 18.54 28.45
C THR A 255 -12.06 19.29 27.53
N ARG A 256 -11.15 20.09 28.10
CA ARG A 256 -10.11 20.79 27.32
C ARG A 256 -9.06 19.85 26.73
N ARG A 257 -8.67 18.78 27.44
CA ARG A 257 -7.75 17.74 26.93
C ARG A 257 -8.36 16.98 25.76
N ILE A 258 -9.61 16.52 25.91
CA ILE A 258 -10.30 15.73 24.88
C ILE A 258 -10.85 16.60 23.74
N GLY A 259 -11.03 17.91 23.94
CA GLY A 259 -11.55 18.82 22.92
C GLY A 259 -12.99 18.54 22.48
N SER A 260 -13.74 17.76 23.28
CA SER A 260 -15.13 17.40 23.00
C SER A 260 -15.95 17.28 24.28
N ARG A 261 -17.28 17.27 24.14
CA ARG A 261 -18.19 17.03 25.26
C ARG A 261 -18.41 15.53 25.42
N VAL A 262 -18.37 15.05 26.66
CA VAL A 262 -18.75 13.68 27.00
C VAL A 262 -20.26 13.66 27.26
N ILE A 263 -21.03 13.09 26.33
CA ILE A 263 -22.48 12.91 26.48
C ILE A 263 -22.79 11.48 26.04
N LYS A 264 -23.24 10.64 26.98
CA LYS A 264 -23.56 9.21 26.76
C LYS A 264 -22.47 8.46 25.98
N PRO A 265 -21.24 8.37 26.52
CA PRO A 265 -20.16 7.67 25.85
C PRO A 265 -20.52 6.19 25.65
N ARG A 266 -20.09 5.63 24.52
CA ARG A 266 -20.18 4.20 24.23
C ARG A 266 -18.78 3.59 24.24
N CYS A 267 -18.69 2.28 24.43
CA CYS A 267 -17.46 1.52 24.28
C CYS A 267 -17.62 0.42 23.23
N ILE A 268 -16.76 0.42 22.23
CA ILE A 268 -16.67 -0.66 21.24
C ILE A 268 -15.62 -1.65 21.73
N LEU A 269 -16.07 -2.85 22.08
CA LEU A 269 -15.22 -3.96 22.47
C LEU A 269 -14.93 -4.84 21.26
N ILE A 270 -13.65 -4.99 20.90
CA ILE A 270 -13.21 -5.92 19.87
C ILE A 270 -12.65 -7.16 20.56
N PHE A 271 -13.30 -8.31 20.39
CA PHE A 271 -13.01 -9.51 21.17
C PHE A 271 -13.25 -10.80 20.37
N GLY A 272 -12.24 -11.67 20.34
CA GLY A 272 -12.42 -13.04 19.89
C GLY A 272 -12.74 -13.21 18.40
N ARG A 273 -13.11 -14.44 18.06
CA ARG A 273 -13.51 -14.87 16.70
C ARG A 273 -14.91 -15.46 16.70
N SER A 274 -15.57 -15.35 15.56
CA SER A 274 -16.88 -15.95 15.26
C SER A 274 -16.90 -16.83 14.01
N TYR A 275 -15.74 -17.12 13.41
CA TYR A 275 -15.65 -17.94 12.18
C TYR A 275 -16.22 -19.36 12.33
N ASP A 276 -16.24 -19.90 13.56
CA ASP A 276 -16.70 -21.25 13.89
C ASP A 276 -18.09 -21.28 14.55
N TRP A 277 -18.78 -20.14 14.64
CA TRP A 277 -20.09 -20.10 15.30
C TRP A 277 -21.16 -20.82 14.50
N ASN A 278 -22.04 -21.51 15.22
CA ASN A 278 -23.30 -22.01 14.69
C ASN A 278 -24.43 -20.96 14.80
N ASP A 279 -25.60 -21.26 14.26
CA ASP A 279 -26.72 -20.32 14.22
C ASP A 279 -27.26 -19.96 15.62
N GLU A 280 -27.23 -20.90 16.56
CA GLU A 280 -27.62 -20.63 17.95
C GLU A 280 -26.64 -19.67 18.65
N GLN A 281 -25.33 -19.79 18.38
CA GLN A 281 -24.32 -18.86 18.89
C GLN A 281 -24.47 -17.48 18.27
N ARG A 282 -24.75 -17.41 16.96
CA ARG A 282 -25.04 -16.13 16.28
C ARG A 282 -26.28 -15.45 16.85
N GLU A 283 -27.32 -16.22 17.17
CA GLU A 283 -28.54 -15.69 17.79
C GLU A 283 -28.28 -15.22 19.22
N ALA A 284 -27.59 -16.03 20.04
CA ALA A 284 -27.19 -15.65 21.39
C ALA A 284 -26.33 -14.38 21.40
N TYR A 285 -25.42 -14.22 20.43
CA TYR A 285 -24.64 -13.00 20.24
C TYR A 285 -25.53 -11.78 19.98
N ARG A 286 -26.53 -11.89 19.10
CA ARG A 286 -27.44 -10.76 18.82
C ARG A 286 -28.19 -10.34 20.07
N ILE A 287 -28.70 -11.30 20.85
CA ILE A 287 -29.41 -11.03 22.11
C ILE A 287 -28.48 -10.35 23.12
N LEU A 288 -27.28 -10.91 23.32
CA LEU A 288 -26.28 -10.35 24.23
C LEU A 288 -25.91 -8.91 23.83
N ASN A 289 -25.58 -8.70 22.56
CA ASN A 289 -25.12 -7.41 22.07
C ASN A 289 -26.25 -6.36 22.09
N ALA A 290 -27.50 -6.76 21.86
CA ALA A 290 -28.66 -5.88 21.97
C ALA A 290 -29.02 -5.51 23.41
N ALA A 291 -28.59 -6.29 24.41
CA ALA A 291 -28.84 -6.00 25.82
C ALA A 291 -28.00 -4.82 26.35
N TYR A 292 -26.86 -4.53 25.71
CA TYR A 292 -25.99 -3.42 26.10
C TYR A 292 -26.30 -2.15 25.30
N ASN A 293 -26.72 -1.10 26.00
CA ASN A 293 -27.03 0.19 25.35
C ASN A 293 -25.78 1.03 25.03
N GLN A 294 -24.71 0.89 25.82
CA GLN A 294 -23.48 1.67 25.70
C GLN A 294 -22.26 0.81 25.34
N VAL A 295 -22.39 -0.50 25.21
CA VAL A 295 -21.29 -1.38 24.80
C VAL A 295 -21.67 -2.06 23.49
N SER A 296 -20.80 -1.98 22.50
CA SER A 296 -20.93 -2.71 21.23
C SER A 296 -19.80 -3.73 21.13
N ILE A 297 -20.15 -5.02 21.14
CA ILE A 297 -19.19 -6.13 21.06
C ILE A 297 -19.05 -6.56 19.60
N LEU A 298 -17.83 -6.57 19.07
CA LEU A 298 -17.49 -7.01 17.72
C LEU A 298 -16.39 -8.07 17.78
N THR A 299 -16.49 -9.10 16.94
CA THR A 299 -15.39 -10.04 16.71
C THR A 299 -14.51 -9.53 15.58
N TYR A 300 -13.30 -10.08 15.46
CA TYR A 300 -12.43 -9.75 14.33
C TYR A 300 -13.04 -10.16 12.98
N ASP A 301 -13.90 -11.18 12.96
CA ASP A 301 -14.63 -11.59 11.75
C ASP A 301 -15.71 -10.56 11.39
N HIS A 302 -16.46 -10.01 12.37
CA HIS A 302 -17.38 -8.89 12.12
C HIS A 302 -16.65 -7.64 11.58
N ILE A 303 -15.43 -7.37 12.05
CA ILE A 303 -14.58 -6.30 11.50
C ILE A 303 -14.17 -6.61 10.07
N SER A 304 -13.75 -7.85 9.78
CA SER A 304 -13.39 -8.27 8.42
C SER A 304 -14.56 -8.12 7.45
N GLU A 305 -15.77 -8.53 7.85
CA GLU A 305 -17.00 -8.37 7.06
C GLU A 305 -17.34 -6.89 6.83
N ARG A 306 -17.25 -6.04 7.87
CA ARG A 306 -17.45 -4.59 7.72
C ARG A 306 -16.44 -3.96 6.76
N ALA A 307 -15.17 -4.31 6.90
CA ALA A 307 -14.11 -3.83 6.02
C ALA A 307 -14.35 -4.25 4.56
N GLN A 308 -14.80 -5.49 4.34
CA GLN A 308 -15.17 -5.98 3.02
C GLN A 308 -16.38 -5.23 2.44
N ASN A 309 -17.42 -4.98 3.24
CA ASN A 309 -18.60 -4.23 2.80
C ASN A 309 -18.27 -2.78 2.39
N VAL A 310 -17.34 -2.13 3.11
CA VAL A 310 -16.86 -0.78 2.76
C VAL A 310 -16.10 -0.75 1.43
N LEU A 311 -15.43 -1.85 1.06
CA LEU A 311 -14.72 -1.97 -0.22
C LEU A 311 -15.66 -2.27 -1.41
N GLY A 312 -16.87 -2.76 -1.15
CA GLY A 312 -17.85 -3.11 -2.18
C GLY A 312 -17.57 -4.45 -2.88
N ALA A 313 -18.58 -4.97 -3.58
CA ALA A 313 -18.55 -6.32 -4.18
C ALA A 313 -17.52 -6.48 -5.32
N GLU A 314 -17.24 -5.42 -6.09
CA GLU A 314 -16.32 -5.44 -7.23
C GLU A 314 -14.83 -5.53 -6.83
N ALA A 315 -14.50 -5.21 -5.57
CA ALA A 315 -13.14 -5.36 -5.04
C ALA A 315 -12.77 -6.82 -4.71
N ILE A 316 -13.74 -7.74 -4.76
CA ILE A 316 -13.65 -9.13 -4.30
C ILE A 316 -13.13 -10.07 -5.40
N GLU A 317 -13.41 -9.80 -6.67
CA GLU A 317 -13.14 -10.75 -7.77
C GLU A 317 -11.66 -10.98 -8.07
N SER A 318 -10.75 -10.02 -7.78
CA SER A 318 -9.32 -10.23 -8.02
C SER A 318 -8.54 -10.85 -6.85
N VAL A 319 -9.23 -11.45 -5.87
CA VAL A 319 -8.60 -12.28 -4.81
C VAL A 319 -8.99 -13.75 -4.94
N GLY A 320 -10.06 -14.08 -5.67
CA GLY A 320 -10.57 -15.46 -5.75
C GLY A 320 -9.76 -16.39 -6.66
N ASP A 321 -9.13 -15.86 -7.72
CA ASP A 321 -8.57 -16.69 -8.79
C ASP A 321 -7.06 -16.98 -8.69
N ASP A 322 -6.27 -16.17 -7.97
CA ASP A 322 -4.81 -16.35 -7.90
C ASP A 322 -4.33 -17.29 -6.77
N TRP A 323 -5.18 -17.61 -5.79
CA TRP A 323 -4.78 -18.46 -4.64
C TRP A 323 -5.18 -19.93 -4.77
N MET A 324 -5.79 -20.32 -5.89
CA MET A 324 -6.23 -21.70 -6.16
C MET A 324 -5.44 -22.38 -7.29
N GLN A 325 -4.36 -21.75 -7.76
CA GLN A 325 -3.41 -22.35 -8.71
C GLN A 325 -1.99 -22.23 -8.19
N GLU A 326 -1.62 -23.10 -7.24
CA GLU A 326 -0.29 -23.73 -7.16
C GLU A 326 -0.29 -24.94 -6.22
#